data_AF-A0A016SV13-F1
#
_entry.id   AF-A0A016SV13-F1
#
_cell.length_a   1.000
_cell.length_b   1.000
_cell.length_c   1.000
_cell.angle_alpha   90.00
_cell.angle_beta   90.00
_cell.angle_gamma   90.00
#
_symmetry.space_group_name_H-M   'P 1'
#
loop_
_entity.id
_entity.type
_entity.pdbx_description
1 polymer ?
#
loop_
_entity_poly.entity_id
_entity_poly.type
_entity_poly.pdbx_seq_one_letter_code
_entity_poly.pdbx_strand_id
1 'polypeptide(L)'
;MDKERLLELFEEDLRRDTCDLEEELQCRRDTIAAYLHRLVKTWEFGIWIPHVLIRYQLQMQKDAYINFLSCRRTFAWLSSFDTCGENYVGCVNDTQKRQWLGHRDSGIPTPKTELHL
;
A
#
# COMPACT_ATOMS: atom_id res chain seq x y z
N MET A 1 -10.05 -25.77 12.90
CA MET A 1 -9.31 -24.53 12.59
C MET A 1 -9.27 -23.70 13.85
N ASP A 2 -8.07 -23.47 14.37
CA ASP A 2 -7.86 -22.58 15.52
C ASP A 2 -8.02 -21.13 15.04
N LYS A 3 -9.11 -20.49 15.48
CA LYS A 3 -9.50 -19.14 15.03
C LYS A 3 -8.66 -18.06 15.68
N GLU A 4 -8.28 -18.28 16.93
CA GLU A 4 -7.50 -17.33 17.73
C GLU A 4 -6.10 -17.25 17.15
N ARG A 5 -5.50 -18.41 16.86
CA ARG A 5 -4.20 -18.49 16.20
C ARG A 5 -4.19 -17.90 14.79
N LEU A 6 -5.26 -18.09 14.00
CA LEU A 6 -5.37 -17.44 12.68
C LEU A 6 -5.41 -15.91 12.79
N LEU A 7 -6.11 -15.36 13.78
CA LEU A 7 -6.18 -13.91 13.99
C LEU A 7 -4.82 -13.35 14.42
N GLU A 8 -4.10 -14.05 15.30
CA GLU A 8 -2.76 -13.65 15.75
C GLU A 8 -1.75 -13.61 14.58
N LEU A 9 -1.71 -14.66 13.76
CA LEU A 9 -0.86 -14.71 12.55
C LEU A 9 -1.20 -13.61 11.53
N PHE A 10 -2.47 -13.21 11.51
CA PHE A 10 -2.96 -12.18 10.63
C PHE A 10 -2.60 -10.77 11.12
N GLU A 11 -2.67 -10.53 12.43
CA GLU A 11 -2.22 -9.28 13.04
C GLU A 11 -0.71 -9.08 12.89
N GLU A 12 0.06 -10.18 12.86
CA GLU A 12 1.50 -10.16 12.63
C GLU A 12 1.86 -9.76 11.19
N ASP A 13 1.25 -10.41 10.18
CA ASP A 13 1.49 -10.10 8.77
C ASP A 13 0.26 -10.32 7.87
N LEU A 14 -0.30 -9.20 7.40
CA LEU A 14 -1.44 -9.16 6.47
C LEU A 14 -1.12 -9.72 5.07
N ARG A 15 0.16 -9.96 4.74
CA ARG A 15 0.61 -10.39 3.41
C ARG A 15 0.73 -11.90 3.26
N ARG A 16 0.55 -12.68 4.34
CA ARG A 16 0.68 -14.13 4.30
C ARG A 16 -0.35 -14.74 3.34
N ASP A 17 0.12 -15.63 2.47
CA ASP A 17 -0.78 -16.31 1.55
C ASP A 17 -1.56 -17.42 2.27
N THR A 18 -2.70 -17.79 1.70
CA THR A 18 -3.50 -18.90 2.23
C THR A 18 -2.78 -20.25 2.21
N CYS A 19 -1.78 -20.44 1.34
CA CYS A 19 -0.95 -21.64 1.36
C CYS A 19 -0.01 -21.67 2.57
N ASP A 20 0.67 -20.55 2.88
CA ASP A 20 1.54 -20.43 4.06
C ASP A 20 0.73 -20.68 5.36
N LEU A 21 -0.48 -20.12 5.41
CA LEU A 21 -1.41 -20.32 6.54
C LEU A 21 -1.92 -21.76 6.64
N GLU A 22 -2.07 -22.48 5.52
CA GLU A 22 -2.48 -23.89 5.52
C GLU A 22 -1.39 -24.79 6.13
N GLU A 23 -0.12 -24.56 5.79
CA GLU A 23 1.01 -25.30 6.37
C GLU A 23 1.11 -25.10 7.89
N GLU A 24 0.94 -23.86 8.36
CA GLU A 24 1.10 -23.53 9.77
C GLU A 24 -0.11 -23.95 10.63
N LEU A 25 -1.33 -23.76 10.12
CA LEU A 25 -2.56 -24.08 10.85
C LEU A 25 -3.05 -25.51 10.60
N GLN A 26 -2.35 -26.26 9.74
CA GLN A 26 -2.72 -27.60 9.29
C GLN A 26 -4.20 -27.70 8.88
N CYS A 27 -4.68 -26.66 8.19
CA CYS A 27 -6.08 -26.51 7.82
C CYS A 27 -6.18 -26.13 6.34
N ARG A 28 -7.07 -26.81 5.62
CA ARG A 28 -7.22 -26.61 4.17
C ARG A 28 -7.46 -25.13 3.83
N ARG A 29 -6.74 -24.58 2.85
CA ARG A 29 -6.85 -23.17 2.42
C ARG A 29 -8.29 -22.69 2.21
N ASP A 30 -9.19 -23.53 1.68
CA ASP A 30 -10.58 -23.14 1.43
C ASP A 30 -11.31 -22.79 2.73
N THR A 31 -10.96 -23.46 3.83
CA THR A 31 -11.53 -23.22 5.15
C THR A 31 -11.05 -21.88 5.70
N ILE A 32 -9.77 -21.57 5.49
CA ILE A 32 -9.14 -20.30 5.87
C ILE A 32 -9.76 -19.15 5.06
N ALA A 33 -9.84 -19.28 3.74
CA ALA A 33 -10.46 -18.28 2.87
C ALA A 33 -11.94 -18.06 3.20
N ALA A 34 -12.72 -19.13 3.41
CA ALA A 34 -14.12 -19.02 3.80
C ALA A 34 -14.29 -18.31 5.15
N TYR A 35 -13.37 -18.52 6.09
CA TYR A 35 -13.38 -17.84 7.37
C TYR A 35 -13.02 -16.36 7.23
N LEU A 36 -11.99 -16.02 6.45
CA LEU A 36 -11.61 -14.63 6.17
C LEU A 36 -12.75 -13.85 5.49
N HIS A 37 -13.45 -14.48 4.54
CA HIS A 37 -14.63 -13.88 3.92
C HIS A 37 -15.78 -13.66 4.91
N ARG A 38 -15.98 -14.56 5.88
CA ARG A 38 -16.95 -14.35 6.98
C ARG A 38 -16.59 -13.16 7.86
N LEU A 39 -15.30 -12.86 8.01
CA LEU A 39 -14.79 -11.68 8.72
C LEU A 39 -14.78 -10.41 7.85
N VAL A 40 -15.39 -10.44 6.66
CA VAL A 40 -15.42 -9.31 5.72
C VAL A 40 -14.00 -8.85 5.35
N LYS A 41 -13.07 -9.81 5.27
CA LYS A 41 -11.71 -9.59 4.75
C LYS A 41 -11.66 -9.92 3.26
N THR A 42 -10.98 -9.08 2.49
CA THR A 42 -10.80 -9.20 1.03
C THR A 42 -9.32 -9.24 0.67
N TRP A 43 -8.98 -10.02 -0.35
CA TRP A 43 -7.62 -10.16 -0.86
C TRP A 43 -7.32 -9.11 -1.92
N GLU A 44 -6.78 -7.97 -1.48
CA GLU A 44 -6.58 -6.77 -2.29
C GLU A 44 -5.11 -6.40 -2.42
N PHE A 45 -4.76 -5.56 -3.38
CA PHE A 45 -3.38 -5.08 -3.51
C PHE A 45 -3.09 -4.00 -2.46
N GLY A 46 -1.97 -4.14 -1.75
CA GLY A 46 -1.48 -3.10 -0.83
C GLY A 46 -1.05 -1.84 -1.56
N ILE A 47 -0.91 -0.70 -0.90
CA ILE A 47 -0.59 0.57 -1.58
C ILE A 47 0.91 0.63 -1.92
N TRP A 48 1.27 1.11 -3.11
CA TRP A 48 2.65 1.47 -3.43
C TRP A 48 2.90 2.93 -3.10
N ILE A 49 3.95 3.20 -2.33
CA ILE A 49 4.37 4.57 -2.04
C ILE A 49 5.80 4.79 -2.55
N PRO A 50 6.12 6.00 -3.06
CA PRO A 50 7.48 6.29 -3.51
C PRO A 50 8.53 6.10 -2.41
N HIS A 51 8.27 6.62 -1.22
CA HIS A 51 9.12 6.48 -0.03
C HIS A 51 8.30 6.85 1.21
N VAL A 52 8.78 6.43 2.38
CA VAL A 52 8.18 6.83 3.67
C VAL A 52 8.63 8.25 4.00
N LEU A 53 7.67 9.17 4.14
CA LEU A 53 7.96 10.56 4.45
C LEU A 53 8.25 10.75 5.95
N ILE A 54 9.33 11.46 6.25
CA ILE A 54 9.63 11.95 7.60
C ILE A 54 8.75 13.18 7.89
N ARG A 55 8.43 13.45 9.18
CA ARG A 55 7.60 14.59 9.61
C ARG A 55 7.97 15.92 8.95
N TYR A 56 9.25 16.20 8.82
CA TYR A 56 9.75 17.41 8.17
C TYR A 56 9.42 17.47 6.67
N GLN A 57 9.64 16.37 5.94
CA GLN A 57 9.29 16.28 4.51
C GLN A 57 7.78 16.43 4.29
N LEU A 58 6.97 15.83 5.18
CA LEU A 58 5.52 15.97 5.14
C LEU A 58 5.08 17.42 5.36
N GLN A 59 5.72 18.14 6.28
CA GLN A 59 5.43 19.56 6.53
C GLN A 59 5.80 20.40 5.30
N MET A 60 6.99 20.21 4.75
CA MET A 60 7.44 20.90 3.54
C MET A 60 6.49 20.68 2.36
N GLN A 61 6.05 19.44 2.14
CA GLN A 61 5.06 19.13 1.10
C GLN A 61 3.74 19.88 1.35
N LYS A 62 3.21 19.84 2.58
CA LYS A 62 1.97 20.55 2.92
C LYS A 62 2.06 22.06 2.67
N ASP A 63 3.15 22.69 3.09
CA ASP A 63 3.35 24.13 2.93
C ASP A 63 3.45 24.51 1.45
N ALA A 64 4.18 23.71 0.65
CA ALA A 64 4.25 23.89 -0.80
C ALA A 64 2.86 23.77 -1.45
N TYR A 65 2.08 22.73 -1.09
CA TYR A 65 0.73 22.55 -1.62
C TYR A 65 -0.20 23.73 -1.27
N ILE A 66 -0.18 24.19 -0.02
CA ILE A 66 -0.99 25.35 0.41
C ILE A 66 -0.63 26.59 -0.41
N ASN A 67 0.67 26.81 -0.64
CA ASN A 67 1.14 27.94 -1.43
C ASN A 67 0.67 27.82 -2.89
N PHE A 68 0.87 26.67 -3.55
CA PHE A 68 0.43 26.46 -4.93
C PHE A 68 -1.09 26.57 -5.09
N LEU A 69 -1.88 26.07 -4.13
CA LEU A 69 -3.33 26.21 -4.11
C LEU A 69 -3.75 27.68 -3.99
N SER A 70 -3.05 28.45 -3.17
CA SER A 70 -3.29 29.89 -3.01
C SER A 70 -2.93 30.65 -4.29
N CYS A 71 -1.76 30.39 -4.87
CA CYS A 71 -1.33 30.96 -6.15
C CYS A 71 -2.29 30.64 -7.28
N ARG A 72 -2.85 29.42 -7.34
CA ARG A 72 -3.83 29.02 -8.36
C ARG A 72 -5.14 29.81 -8.26
N ARG A 73 -5.56 30.19 -7.05
CA ARG A 73 -6.78 30.99 -6.86
C ARG A 73 -6.60 32.43 -7.32
N THR A 74 -5.40 32.97 -7.16
CA THR A 74 -5.09 34.37 -7.47
C THR A 74 -4.61 34.55 -8.91
N PHE A 75 -3.93 33.55 -9.48
CA PHE A 75 -3.26 33.63 -10.78
C PHE A 75 -3.51 32.38 -11.63
N ALA A 76 -3.68 32.56 -12.94
CA ALA A 76 -3.82 31.47 -13.91
C ALA A 76 -2.47 30.87 -14.34
N TRP A 77 -1.57 30.62 -13.39
CA TRP A 77 -0.17 30.21 -13.67
C TRP A 77 -0.04 28.83 -14.33
N LEU A 78 -1.06 27.97 -14.19
CA LEU A 78 -1.06 26.62 -14.77
C LEU A 78 -1.02 26.64 -16.31
N SER A 79 -1.56 27.67 -16.97
CA SER A 79 -1.53 27.74 -18.44
C SER A 79 -0.16 28.09 -19.02
N SER A 80 0.75 28.61 -18.18
CA SER A 80 2.12 28.94 -18.54
C SER A 80 3.14 27.95 -17.96
N PHE A 81 2.67 26.87 -17.33
CA PHE A 81 3.52 25.93 -16.62
C PHE A 81 3.82 24.72 -17.48
N ASP A 82 5.04 24.68 -18.02
CA ASP A 82 5.58 23.52 -18.71
C ASP A 82 6.34 22.63 -17.72
N THR A 83 6.06 21.33 -17.73
CA THR A 83 6.80 20.33 -16.94
C THR A 83 7.69 19.49 -17.84
N CYS A 84 8.89 19.18 -17.37
CA CYS A 84 9.78 18.21 -17.96
C CYS A 84 10.25 17.25 -16.86
N GLY A 85 10.28 15.96 -17.17
CA GLY A 85 10.74 14.93 -16.26
C GLY A 85 11.29 13.74 -17.04
N GLU A 86 12.38 13.17 -16.55
CA GLU A 86 12.98 11.98 -17.11
C GLU A 86 12.34 10.73 -16.50
N ASN A 87 11.97 9.75 -17.33
CA ASN A 87 11.40 8.49 -16.90
C ASN A 87 12.33 7.34 -17.31
N TYR A 88 12.74 6.52 -16.35
CA TYR A 88 13.49 5.30 -16.61
C TYR A 88 12.55 4.17 -17.03
N VAL A 89 12.88 3.47 -18.13
CA VAL A 89 12.19 2.25 -18.56
C VAL A 89 12.99 1.06 -18.02
N GLY A 90 12.48 0.41 -16.96
CA GLY A 90 13.12 -0.75 -16.34
C GLY A 90 12.79 -2.08 -17.05
N CYS A 91 13.72 -3.04 -17.01
CA CYS A 91 13.52 -4.40 -17.53
C CYS A 91 12.87 -5.36 -16.51
N VAL A 92 12.81 -4.99 -15.23
CA VAL A 92 12.21 -5.80 -14.16
C VAL A 92 10.97 -5.08 -13.65
N ASN A 93 9.81 -5.70 -13.85
CA ASN A 93 8.55 -5.24 -13.27
C ASN A 93 8.40 -5.88 -11.90
N ASP A 94 8.62 -5.09 -10.85
CA ASP A 94 8.29 -5.52 -9.48
C ASP A 94 6.79 -5.78 -9.38
N THR A 95 6.41 -7.01 -9.03
CA THR A 95 4.99 -7.37 -8.84
C THR A 95 4.52 -6.97 -7.45
N GLN A 96 3.45 -6.18 -7.40
CA GLN A 96 2.79 -5.78 -6.17
C GLN A 96 2.22 -7.00 -5.43
N LYS A 97 2.57 -7.14 -4.14
CA LYS A 97 2.01 -8.19 -3.29
C LYS A 97 0.61 -7.82 -2.81
N ARG A 98 -0.26 -8.83 -2.73
CA ARG A 98 -1.61 -8.72 -2.16
C ARG A 98 -1.58 -8.84 -0.64
N GLN A 99 -2.65 -8.36 -0.02
CA GLN A 99 -2.84 -8.26 1.41
C GLN A 99 -4.30 -8.54 1.73
N TRP A 100 -4.56 -9.12 2.89
CA TRP A 100 -5.91 -9.29 3.37
C TRP A 100 -6.35 -8.05 4.14
N LEU A 101 -7.34 -7.32 3.62
CA LEU A 101 -7.81 -6.05 4.18
C LEU A 101 -9.26 -6.18 4.64
N GLY A 102 -9.63 -5.45 5.70
CA GLY A 102 -11.04 -5.30 6.06
C GLY A 102 -11.74 -4.29 5.16
N HIS A 103 -13.07 -4.25 5.28
CA HIS A 103 -13.87 -3.32 4.51
C HIS A 103 -13.45 -1.86 4.80
N ARG A 104 -12.87 -1.20 3.79
CA ARG A 104 -12.31 0.17 3.81
C ARG A 104 -10.97 0.35 4.53
N ASP A 105 -10.32 -0.75 4.93
CA ASP A 105 -8.95 -0.65 5.46
C ASP A 105 -7.98 -0.28 4.33
N SER A 106 -7.04 0.61 4.62
CA SER A 106 -5.97 0.94 3.68
C SER A 106 -4.83 -0.08 3.81
N GLY A 107 -4.38 -0.63 2.69
CA GLY A 107 -3.29 -1.60 2.69
C GLY A 107 -1.98 -1.02 3.21
N ILE A 108 -1.17 -1.87 3.83
CA ILE A 108 0.17 -1.52 4.31
C ILE A 108 0.99 -1.05 3.10
N PRO A 109 1.50 0.19 3.13
CA PRO A 109 2.23 0.73 2.01
C PRO A 109 3.56 0.00 1.83
N THR A 110 3.91 -0.32 0.58
CA THR A 110 5.24 -0.83 0.22
C THR A 110 6.04 0.33 -0.36
N PRO A 111 7.12 0.78 0.31
CA PRO A 111 8.02 1.75 -0.29
C PRO A 111 8.70 1.12 -1.51
N LYS A 112 8.83 1.89 -2.59
CA LYS A 112 9.61 1.47 -3.74
C LYS A 112 11.07 1.35 -3.32
N THR A 113 11.73 0.27 -3.74
CA THR A 113 13.17 0.10 -3.51
C THR A 113 13.92 1.27 -4.15
N GLU A 114 14.77 1.94 -3.38
CA GLU A 114 15.66 2.99 -3.87
C GLU A 114 16.54 2.38 -4.98
N LEU A 115 16.37 2.86 -6.21
CA LEU A 115 17.16 2.43 -7.37
C LEU A 115 18.53 3.14 -7.43
N HIS A 116 18.81 4.04 -6.48
CA HIS A 116 20.02 4.85 -6.44
C HIS A 116 20.76 4.56 -5.12
N LEU A 117 21.90 3.88 -5.24
CA LEU A 117 22.94 3.78 -4.20
C LEU A 117 23.84 5.01 -4.23
#